data_AF-A0A672IMI5-F1
#
_entry.id   AF-A0A672IMI5-F1
#
_cell.length_a   1.000
_cell.length_b   1.000
_cell.length_c   1.000
_cell.angle_alpha   90.00
_cell.angle_beta   90.00
_cell.angle_gamma   90.00
#
_symmetry.space_group_name_H-M   'P 1'
#
loop_
_entity.id
_entity.type
_entity.pdbx_description
1 polymer ?
#
loop_
_entity_poly.entity_id
_entity_poly.type
_entity_poly.pdbx_seq_one_letter_code
_entity_poly.pdbx_strand_id
1 'polypeptide(L)'
;RRHHPSPRQQDQRSQRPAPAKSTILPVSEFKKMTSASRFPGKEERNAMQKAFQKKKEEEIKASEERKTRMSKIDESHRKNPVLTRLELKKQERDKRVVERAAALKMEEEDEIKQLNQLIGEAHCQAARDVQLQEHRRLQKEQAEGERRVHEMLKVERQKALDAADKMDEKRKQQRIRGRNEIQEQIQQNLVKKQAEKEVKKEEGKQLREQQEQMDLEDLRALEKKREETKLLQDEIKRINAESIDAKKQRKQQEKLADRTEAEYNKKKMQQEAEHEAEQRRIKKEREAEIKRLGAQQKRAADQKAKQEELHTRRIKEAKDREWRRAEVQRAVKKVEDRAVMEKSRLKQIQDKGLSMSKEVGRQKAQFDRDLRVLRQRVAKDQEQQERKQQDARRHLQAVQQQMQEEKLSAAEKRRELLKETGRQQEKAQLKQKQIQDLKEKKLKDLRATRVPEKHCQLVERRTKNRGL
;
A
#
# COMPACT_ATOMS: atom_id res chain seq x y z
N ARG A 1 -35.09 49.52 55.50
CA ARG A 1 -35.07 50.73 56.36
C ARG A 1 -35.55 51.93 55.51
N ARG A 2 -36.68 52.53 55.91
CA ARG A 2 -37.17 53.92 55.65
C ARG A 2 -37.49 54.29 54.18
N HIS A 3 -38.76 54.37 53.76
CA HIS A 3 -39.81 55.40 53.99
C HIS A 3 -39.57 56.75 53.29
N HIS A 4 -40.44 57.05 52.30
CA HIS A 4 -41.16 58.32 52.01
C HIS A 4 -40.37 59.65 51.82
N PRO A 5 -41.02 60.75 51.39
CA PRO A 5 -41.79 60.98 50.16
C PRO A 5 -41.36 62.32 49.47
N SER A 6 -41.98 62.72 48.35
CA SER A 6 -41.86 64.09 47.80
C SER A 6 -43.17 64.88 47.99
N PRO A 7 -43.14 66.17 48.35
CA PRO A 7 -44.32 66.92 48.79
C PRO A 7 -45.04 67.73 47.70
N ARG A 8 -46.29 68.04 48.07
CA ARG A 8 -47.29 68.97 47.54
C ARG A 8 -46.81 70.42 47.37
N GLN A 9 -47.24 71.07 46.28
CA GLN A 9 -48.18 72.23 46.18
C GLN A 9 -47.65 73.62 46.55
N GLN A 10 -47.95 74.60 45.68
CA GLN A 10 -48.75 75.84 45.92
C GLN A 10 -48.34 76.91 44.90
N ASP A 11 -49.19 77.30 43.94
CA ASP A 11 -50.26 78.32 44.03
C ASP A 11 -49.76 79.69 44.53
N GLN A 12 -49.71 80.69 43.64
CA GLN A 12 -50.17 82.10 43.85
C GLN A 12 -50.43 82.72 42.45
N ARG A 13 -51.68 82.79 41.98
CA ARG A 13 -52.60 83.93 42.06
C ARG A 13 -51.98 85.30 41.78
N SER A 14 -52.34 85.80 40.59
CA SER A 14 -52.34 87.20 40.17
C SER A 14 -53.12 88.07 41.16
N GLN A 15 -52.47 89.09 41.72
CA GLN A 15 -53.15 90.26 42.29
C GLN A 15 -52.87 91.49 41.42
N ARG A 16 -53.92 92.30 41.28
CA ARG A 16 -54.06 93.54 40.51
C ARG A 16 -52.94 94.56 40.79
N PRO A 17 -52.57 95.42 39.82
CA PRO A 17 -51.95 96.70 40.11
C PRO A 17 -52.94 97.85 39.84
N ALA A 18 -53.27 98.62 40.89
CA ALA A 18 -53.73 100.01 40.80
C ALA A 18 -53.64 100.68 42.19
N PRO A 19 -52.87 101.78 42.29
CA PRO A 19 -53.37 103.04 42.83
C PRO A 19 -53.50 104.03 41.66
N ALA A 20 -54.60 104.77 41.62
CA ALA A 20 -55.00 105.56 40.46
C ALA A 20 -54.08 106.79 40.21
N LYS A 21 -53.57 106.95 38.97
CA LYS A 21 -53.90 108.03 37.99
C LYS A 21 -52.78 108.21 36.93
N SER A 22 -53.18 108.25 35.65
CA SER A 22 -52.47 108.72 34.44
C SER A 22 -51.31 107.87 33.88
N THR A 23 -51.63 107.02 32.89
CA THR A 23 -50.72 106.21 32.07
C THR A 23 -49.93 107.08 31.08
N ILE A 24 -48.60 107.07 31.18
CA ILE A 24 -47.68 107.55 30.13
C ILE A 24 -47.00 106.32 29.54
N LEU A 25 -47.36 105.95 28.31
CA LEU A 25 -46.73 104.84 27.58
C LEU A 25 -45.29 105.22 27.16
N PRO A 26 -44.27 104.41 27.50
CA PRO A 26 -42.89 104.65 27.09
C PRO A 26 -42.71 104.59 25.56
N VAL A 27 -41.94 105.53 24.99
CA VAL A 27 -41.66 105.60 23.54
C VAL A 27 -41.05 104.30 22.99
N SER A 28 -40.36 103.52 23.81
CA SER A 28 -39.80 102.21 23.43
C SER A 28 -40.87 101.16 23.14
N GLU A 29 -41.99 101.16 23.87
CA GLU A 29 -43.12 100.28 23.60
C GLU A 29 -43.92 100.75 22.39
N PHE A 30 -44.10 102.07 22.24
CA PHE A 30 -44.73 102.63 21.04
C PHE A 30 -43.95 102.27 19.78
N LYS A 31 -42.61 102.44 19.77
CA LYS A 31 -41.74 102.05 18.64
C LYS A 31 -41.75 100.54 18.38
N LYS A 32 -41.82 99.69 19.42
CA LYS A 32 -42.01 98.23 19.27
C LYS A 32 -43.34 97.90 18.61
N MET A 33 -44.42 98.60 18.97
CA MET A 33 -45.72 98.43 18.32
C MET A 33 -45.69 98.94 16.87
N THR A 34 -45.01 100.06 16.59
CA THR A 34 -44.89 100.57 15.21
C THR A 34 -44.06 99.64 14.32
N SER A 35 -42.93 99.13 14.81
CA SER A 35 -42.08 98.18 14.08
C SER A 35 -42.73 96.80 13.93
N ALA A 36 -43.50 96.33 14.91
CA ALA A 36 -44.29 95.10 14.81
C ALA A 36 -45.49 95.23 13.87
N SER A 37 -46.04 96.43 13.67
CA SER A 37 -47.14 96.70 12.73
C SER A 37 -46.68 96.83 11.27
N ARG A 38 -45.38 97.01 11.01
CA ARG A 38 -44.83 97.12 9.66
C ARG A 38 -44.86 95.72 9.03
N PHE A 39 -45.86 95.46 8.20
CA PHE A 39 -45.98 94.20 7.44
C PHE A 39 -44.81 94.09 6.45
N PRO A 40 -43.86 93.16 6.64
CA PRO A 40 -42.74 93.02 5.73
C PRO A 40 -43.24 92.54 4.36
N GLY A 41 -42.70 93.13 3.28
CA GLY A 41 -43.04 92.77 1.90
C GLY A 41 -42.68 91.32 1.58
N LYS A 42 -43.31 90.75 0.53
CA LYS A 42 -43.15 89.33 0.14
C LYS A 42 -41.67 88.95 -0.10
N GLU A 43 -40.87 89.88 -0.64
CA GLU A 43 -39.43 89.68 -0.88
C GLU A 43 -38.60 89.69 0.40
N GLU A 44 -38.87 90.59 1.36
CA GLU A 44 -38.19 90.61 2.66
C GLU A 44 -38.53 89.36 3.50
N ARG A 45 -39.77 88.86 3.43
CA ARG A 45 -40.15 87.57 4.06
C ARG A 45 -39.40 86.39 3.44
N ASN A 46 -39.28 86.35 2.11
CA ASN A 46 -38.55 85.29 1.43
C ASN A 46 -37.04 85.37 1.70
N ALA A 47 -36.45 86.57 1.78
CA ALA A 47 -35.05 86.75 2.15
C ALA A 47 -34.79 86.34 3.60
N MET A 48 -35.66 86.71 4.55
CA MET A 48 -35.58 86.25 5.94
C MET A 48 -35.77 84.73 6.06
N GLN A 49 -36.71 84.12 5.32
CA GLN A 49 -36.86 82.66 5.30
C GLN A 49 -35.65 81.95 4.71
N LYS A 50 -35.07 82.45 3.61
CA LYS A 50 -33.84 81.88 3.04
C LYS A 50 -32.65 82.05 3.98
N ALA A 51 -32.52 83.19 4.66
CA ALA A 51 -31.47 83.40 5.66
C ALA A 51 -31.68 82.47 6.88
N PHE A 52 -32.93 82.27 7.31
CA PHE A 52 -33.29 81.35 8.37
C PHE A 52 -33.03 79.88 7.99
N GLN A 53 -33.36 79.50 6.75
CA GLN A 53 -33.05 78.16 6.21
C GLN A 53 -31.55 77.93 6.10
N LYS A 54 -30.77 78.91 5.60
CA LYS A 54 -29.30 78.80 5.56
C LYS A 54 -28.70 78.64 6.95
N LYS A 55 -29.15 79.44 7.93
CA LYS A 55 -28.71 79.27 9.33
C LYS A 55 -29.08 77.90 9.89
N LYS A 56 -30.28 77.41 9.60
CA LYS A 56 -30.73 76.07 10.03
C LYS A 56 -29.94 74.95 9.34
N GLU A 57 -29.61 75.10 8.06
CA GLU A 57 -28.76 74.16 7.32
C GLU A 57 -27.31 74.17 7.83
N GLU A 58 -26.76 75.33 8.16
CA GLU A 58 -25.45 75.48 8.79
C GLU A 58 -25.45 74.84 10.20
N GLU A 59 -26.51 75.01 10.97
CA GLU A 59 -26.68 74.35 12.27
C GLU A 59 -26.81 72.83 12.14
N ILE A 60 -27.53 72.33 11.13
CA ILE A 60 -27.65 70.89 10.83
C ILE A 60 -26.30 70.33 10.38
N LYS A 61 -25.59 70.99 9.45
CA LYS A 61 -24.25 70.56 9.02
C LYS A 61 -23.27 70.56 10.19
N ALA A 62 -23.28 71.59 11.03
CA ALA A 62 -22.48 71.61 12.25
C ALA A 62 -22.89 70.49 13.25
N SER A 63 -24.15 70.07 13.26
CA SER A 63 -24.62 68.92 14.05
C SER A 63 -24.14 67.58 13.46
N GLU A 64 -24.22 67.41 12.15
CA GLU A 64 -23.78 66.22 11.42
C GLU A 64 -22.25 66.05 11.48
N GLU A 65 -21.49 67.12 11.35
CA GLU A 65 -20.04 67.10 11.56
C GLU A 65 -19.68 66.70 13.01
N ARG A 66 -20.44 67.19 14.00
CA ARG A 66 -20.28 66.75 15.39
C ARG A 66 -20.60 65.27 15.55
N LYS A 67 -21.68 64.77 14.94
CA LYS A 67 -22.04 63.35 14.96
C LYS A 67 -20.99 62.46 14.29
N THR A 68 -20.48 62.85 13.13
CA THR A 68 -19.45 62.07 12.41
C THR A 68 -18.11 62.09 13.15
N ARG A 69 -17.73 63.22 13.77
CA ARG A 69 -16.57 63.28 14.67
C ARG A 69 -16.74 62.35 15.87
N MET A 70 -17.90 62.37 16.54
CA MET A 70 -18.20 61.46 17.64
C MET A 70 -18.19 59.99 17.20
N SER A 71 -18.77 59.66 16.05
CA SER A 71 -18.76 58.30 15.50
C SER A 71 -17.35 57.80 15.19
N LYS A 72 -16.47 58.66 14.65
CA LYS A 72 -15.05 58.32 14.42
C LYS A 72 -14.30 58.11 15.73
N ILE A 73 -14.59 58.93 16.75
CA ILE A 73 -14.03 58.77 18.10
C ILE A 73 -14.51 57.44 18.70
N ASP A 74 -15.79 57.11 18.63
CA ASP A 74 -16.35 55.85 19.12
C ASP A 74 -15.80 54.62 18.38
N GLU A 75 -15.65 54.68 17.05
CA GLU A 75 -14.99 53.63 16.27
C GLU A 75 -13.53 53.45 16.67
N SER A 76 -12.82 54.54 16.99
CA SER A 76 -11.44 54.46 17.46
C SER A 76 -11.36 53.82 18.86
N HIS A 77 -12.29 54.14 19.76
CA HIS A 77 -12.42 53.50 21.08
C HIS A 77 -12.83 52.02 20.99
N ARG A 78 -13.66 51.65 20.00
CA ARG A 78 -14.04 50.25 19.75
C ARG A 78 -12.89 49.43 19.17
N LYS A 79 -12.09 50.02 18.28
CA LYS A 79 -10.90 49.36 17.70
C LYS A 79 -9.77 49.23 18.72
N ASN A 80 -9.62 50.24 19.58
CA ASN A 80 -8.61 50.30 20.63
C ASN A 80 -9.27 50.50 22.01
N PRO A 81 -9.95 49.47 22.55
CA PRO A 81 -10.47 49.56 23.91
C PRO A 81 -9.28 49.75 24.86
N VAL A 82 -9.40 50.72 25.77
CA VAL A 82 -8.41 50.91 26.84
C VAL A 82 -8.53 49.71 27.78
N LEU A 83 -7.65 48.74 27.58
CA LEU A 83 -7.64 47.49 28.32
C LEU A 83 -7.45 47.78 29.81
N THR A 84 -8.33 47.21 30.63
CA THR A 84 -8.26 47.32 32.08
C THR A 84 -7.01 46.60 32.59
N ARG A 85 -6.43 47.01 33.73
CA ARG A 85 -5.25 46.36 34.34
C ARG A 85 -5.38 44.83 34.46
N LEU A 86 -6.59 44.32 34.70
CA LEU A 86 -6.87 42.89 34.75
C LEU A 86 -6.82 42.21 33.37
N GLU A 87 -7.31 42.89 32.34
CA GLU A 87 -7.30 42.40 30.96
C GLU A 87 -5.88 42.40 30.38
N LEU A 88 -5.08 43.42 30.70
CA LEU A 88 -3.64 43.43 30.38
C LEU A 88 -2.91 42.26 31.02
N LYS A 89 -3.13 42.03 32.32
CA LYS A 89 -2.56 40.86 33.02
C LYS A 89 -3.03 39.54 32.43
N LYS A 90 -4.29 39.46 31.98
CA LYS A 90 -4.82 38.28 31.30
C LYS A 90 -4.13 38.10 29.94
N GLN A 91 -4.01 39.13 29.14
CA GLN A 91 -3.27 39.08 27.86
C GLN A 91 -1.80 38.70 28.06
N GLU A 92 -1.12 39.21 29.09
CA GLU A 92 0.25 38.79 29.40
C GLU A 92 0.33 37.32 29.79
N ARG A 93 -0.62 36.83 30.58
CA ARG A 93 -0.70 35.40 30.93
C ARG A 93 -0.96 34.56 29.69
N ASP A 94 -1.91 34.96 28.85
CA ASP A 94 -2.26 34.26 27.63
C ASP A 94 -1.06 34.24 26.66
N LYS A 95 -0.35 35.36 26.50
CA LYS A 95 0.90 35.45 25.74
C LYS A 95 1.97 34.49 26.29
N ARG A 96 2.19 34.48 27.61
CA ARG A 96 3.14 33.55 28.24
C ARG A 96 2.76 32.08 28.02
N VAL A 97 1.46 31.76 28.05
CA VAL A 97 0.98 30.39 27.78
C VAL A 97 1.24 30.02 26.33
N VAL A 98 0.97 30.93 25.38
CA VAL A 98 1.24 30.71 23.94
C VAL A 98 2.74 30.56 23.68
N GLU A 99 3.57 31.44 24.25
CA GLU A 99 5.04 31.36 24.15
C GLU A 99 5.58 30.07 24.75
N ARG A 100 5.08 29.66 25.92
CA ARG A 100 5.46 28.38 26.55
C ARG A 100 5.04 27.19 25.70
N ALA A 101 3.83 27.20 25.14
CA ALA A 101 3.36 26.15 24.25
C ALA A 101 4.19 26.09 22.97
N ALA A 102 4.57 27.23 22.40
CA ALA A 102 5.46 27.30 21.25
C ALA A 102 6.85 26.76 21.59
N ALA A 103 7.42 27.13 22.74
CA ALA A 103 8.71 26.61 23.20
C ALA A 103 8.67 25.08 23.36
N LEU A 104 7.63 24.53 24.00
CA LEU A 104 7.47 23.08 24.16
C LEU A 104 7.37 22.35 22.80
N LYS A 105 6.65 22.91 21.83
CA LYS A 105 6.59 22.34 20.47
C LYS A 105 7.97 22.32 19.79
N MET A 106 8.78 23.35 20.00
CA MET A 106 10.14 23.39 19.45
C MET A 106 11.08 22.43 20.18
N GLU A 107 10.88 22.20 21.48
CA GLU A 107 11.59 21.15 22.24
C GLU A 107 11.25 19.74 21.76
N GLU A 108 10.05 19.55 21.21
CA GLU A 108 9.62 18.27 20.63
C GLU A 108 10.27 17.96 19.28
N GLU A 109 10.83 18.95 18.58
CA GLU A 109 11.53 18.72 17.32
C GLU A 109 12.74 17.79 17.53
N ASP A 110 12.90 16.80 16.66
CA ASP A 110 13.88 15.72 16.86
C ASP A 110 15.33 16.23 16.93
N GLU A 111 15.65 17.27 16.16
CA GLU A 111 16.97 17.88 16.17
C GLU A 111 17.31 18.51 17.54
N ILE A 112 16.30 19.10 18.20
CA ILE A 112 16.44 19.71 19.52
C ILE A 112 16.50 18.64 20.61
N LYS A 113 15.72 17.56 20.50
CA LYS A 113 15.84 16.40 21.40
C LYS A 113 17.23 15.79 21.36
N GLN A 114 17.79 15.61 20.17
CA GLN A 114 19.14 15.09 19.99
C GLN A 114 20.19 16.05 20.58
N LEU A 115 20.02 17.36 20.39
CA LEU A 115 20.87 18.35 21.05
C LEU A 115 20.75 18.28 22.58
N ASN A 116 19.54 18.15 23.13
CA ASN A 116 19.30 18.00 24.57
C ASN A 116 19.99 16.75 25.13
N GLN A 117 19.95 15.64 24.39
CA GLN A 117 20.68 14.43 24.75
C GLN A 117 22.19 14.69 24.82
N LEU A 118 22.77 15.34 23.81
CA LEU A 118 24.20 15.68 23.80
C LEU A 118 24.58 16.64 24.94
N ILE A 119 23.71 17.61 25.25
CA ILE A 119 23.86 18.51 26.39
C ILE A 119 23.86 17.71 27.71
N GLY A 120 22.91 16.79 27.87
CA GLY A 120 22.85 15.90 29.04
C GLY A 120 24.09 15.02 29.17
N GLU A 121 24.56 14.44 28.06
CA GLU A 121 25.81 13.68 28.03
C GLU A 121 27.02 14.52 28.45
N ALA A 122 27.12 15.77 27.98
CA ALA A 122 28.19 16.70 28.33
C ALA A 122 28.17 17.05 29.82
N HIS A 123 26.98 17.31 30.40
CA HIS A 123 26.84 17.50 31.85
C HIS A 123 27.30 16.25 32.64
N CYS A 124 26.89 15.06 32.21
CA CYS A 124 27.31 13.80 32.84
C CYS A 124 28.82 13.55 32.71
N GLN A 125 29.44 13.91 31.58
CA GLN A 125 30.89 13.82 31.41
C GLN A 125 31.61 14.81 32.32
N ALA A 126 31.14 16.06 32.40
CA ALA A 126 31.69 17.05 33.31
C ALA A 126 31.61 16.60 34.78
N ALA A 127 30.47 16.05 35.20
CA ALA A 127 30.29 15.52 36.55
C ALA A 127 31.23 14.33 36.82
N ARG A 128 31.37 13.40 35.86
CA ARG A 128 32.29 12.26 35.98
C ARG A 128 33.74 12.70 36.07
N ASP A 129 34.17 13.70 35.31
CA ASP A 129 35.54 14.21 35.38
C ASP A 129 35.86 14.76 36.78
N VAL A 130 34.92 15.50 37.39
CA VAL A 130 35.03 15.97 38.76
C VAL A 130 35.12 14.79 39.74
N GLN A 131 34.22 13.82 39.63
CA GLN A 131 34.23 12.62 40.48
C GLN A 131 35.51 11.79 40.35
N LEU A 132 36.06 11.66 39.14
CA LEU A 132 37.31 10.94 38.91
C LEU A 132 38.50 11.68 39.53
N GLN A 133 38.51 13.01 39.47
CA GLN A 133 39.53 13.81 40.15
C GLN A 133 39.45 13.65 41.67
N GLU A 134 38.23 13.67 42.23
CA GLU A 134 37.99 13.41 43.65
C GLU A 134 38.43 12.00 44.05
N HIS A 135 38.03 10.97 43.30
CA HIS A 135 38.43 9.59 43.57
C HIS A 135 39.94 9.41 43.52
N ARG A 136 40.63 9.99 42.53
CA ARG A 136 42.10 9.95 42.44
C ARG A 136 42.75 10.63 43.64
N ARG A 137 42.18 11.74 44.12
CA ARG A 137 42.66 12.42 45.34
C ARG A 137 42.48 11.51 46.56
N LEU A 138 41.29 10.95 46.76
CA LEU A 138 41.00 10.03 47.86
C LEU A 138 41.90 8.79 47.83
N GLN A 139 42.15 8.20 46.66
CA GLN A 139 43.02 7.05 46.51
C GLN A 139 44.47 7.36 46.92
N LYS A 140 44.97 8.57 46.60
CA LYS A 140 46.31 9.01 47.07
C LYS A 140 46.33 9.13 48.59
N GLU A 141 45.33 9.79 49.17
CA GLU A 141 45.20 9.94 50.63
C GLU A 141 45.09 8.56 51.33
N GLN A 142 44.37 7.60 50.74
CA GLN A 142 44.28 6.21 51.22
C GLN A 142 45.63 5.48 51.13
N ALA A 143 46.32 5.54 49.99
CA ALA A 143 47.62 4.89 49.82
C ALA A 143 48.67 5.45 50.81
N GLU A 144 48.64 6.75 51.10
CA GLU A 144 49.45 7.37 52.14
C GLU A 144 49.05 6.88 53.54
N GLY A 145 47.76 6.69 53.80
CA GLY A 145 47.24 6.04 55.01
C GLY A 145 47.76 4.61 55.19
N GLU A 146 47.64 3.76 54.16
CA GLU A 146 48.09 2.37 54.18
C GLU A 146 49.61 2.25 54.37
N ARG A 147 50.40 3.11 53.72
CA ARG A 147 51.86 3.17 53.91
C ARG A 147 52.22 3.39 55.37
N ARG A 148 51.57 4.37 56.03
CA ARG A 148 51.76 4.65 57.46
C ARG A 148 51.43 3.43 58.33
N VAL A 149 50.33 2.73 58.04
CA VAL A 149 49.95 1.52 58.80
C VAL A 149 50.91 0.35 58.56
N HIS A 150 51.33 0.12 57.32
CA HIS A 150 52.27 -0.95 56.99
C HIS A 150 53.66 -0.73 57.63
N GLU A 151 54.12 0.52 57.72
CA GLU A 151 55.32 0.86 58.48
C GLU A 151 55.16 0.49 59.96
N MET A 152 54.03 0.84 60.59
CA MET A 152 53.74 0.43 61.97
C MET A 152 53.70 -1.10 62.13
N LEU A 153 53.07 -1.83 61.21
CA LEU A 153 52.98 -3.30 61.26
C LEU A 153 54.33 -3.98 61.04
N LYS A 154 55.22 -3.42 60.19
CA LYS A 154 56.58 -3.92 60.02
C LYS A 154 57.37 -3.85 61.32
N VAL A 155 57.23 -2.72 62.03
CA VAL A 155 57.84 -2.54 63.35
C VAL A 155 57.31 -3.59 64.33
N GLU A 156 56.00 -3.83 64.37
CA GLU A 156 55.42 -4.86 65.23
C GLU A 156 55.84 -6.29 64.83
N ARG A 157 55.94 -6.58 63.54
CA ARG A 157 56.44 -7.88 63.04
C ARG A 157 57.89 -8.11 63.43
N GLN A 158 58.76 -7.10 63.30
CA GLN A 158 60.15 -7.20 63.73
C GLN A 158 60.23 -7.54 65.22
N LYS A 159 59.47 -6.83 66.06
CA LYS A 159 59.38 -7.16 67.50
C LYS A 159 58.95 -8.61 67.76
N ALA A 160 58.01 -9.13 66.97
CA ALA A 160 57.54 -10.52 67.12
C ALA A 160 58.59 -11.56 66.66
N LEU A 161 59.31 -11.30 65.57
CA LEU A 161 60.41 -12.16 65.11
C LEU A 161 61.56 -12.17 66.13
N ASP A 162 61.96 -11.00 66.60
CA ASP A 162 62.98 -10.86 67.64
C ASP A 162 62.60 -11.63 68.92
N ALA A 163 61.30 -11.69 69.23
CA ALA A 163 60.80 -12.49 70.35
C ALA A 163 60.83 -14.01 70.07
N ALA A 164 60.51 -14.44 68.85
CA ALA A 164 60.53 -15.85 68.45
C ALA A 164 61.96 -16.41 68.34
N ASP A 165 62.89 -15.65 67.77
CA ASP A 165 64.31 -16.02 67.66
C ASP A 165 64.89 -16.25 69.06
N LYS A 166 64.60 -15.36 70.01
CA LYS A 166 64.96 -15.54 71.43
C LYS A 166 64.39 -16.83 72.04
N MET A 167 63.24 -17.33 71.57
CA MET A 167 62.66 -18.59 72.05
C MET A 167 63.25 -19.82 71.36
N ASP A 168 63.55 -19.74 70.07
CA ASP A 168 64.17 -20.84 69.34
C ASP A 168 65.65 -21.03 69.68
N GLU A 169 66.36 -19.95 69.98
CA GLU A 169 67.70 -20.02 70.58
C GLU A 169 67.67 -20.84 71.88
N LYS A 170 66.71 -20.56 72.75
CA LYS A 170 66.50 -21.34 73.99
C LYS A 170 66.21 -22.82 73.70
N ARG A 171 65.36 -23.13 72.72
CA ARG A 171 65.06 -24.52 72.31
C ARG A 171 66.25 -25.23 71.68
N LYS A 172 67.05 -24.53 70.86
CA LYS A 172 68.27 -25.07 70.24
C LYS A 172 69.29 -25.41 71.33
N GLN A 173 69.46 -24.54 72.31
CA GLN A 173 70.29 -24.82 73.48
C GLN A 173 69.82 -26.08 74.22
N GLN A 174 68.51 -26.28 74.40
CA GLN A 174 67.95 -27.50 74.99
C GLN A 174 68.19 -28.76 74.14
N ARG A 175 68.03 -28.69 72.81
CA ARG A 175 68.28 -29.83 71.90
C ARG A 175 69.75 -30.24 71.86
N ILE A 176 70.67 -29.28 71.86
CA ILE A 176 72.11 -29.58 71.89
C ILE A 176 72.43 -30.37 73.16
N ARG A 177 71.87 -29.96 74.31
CA ARG A 177 72.01 -30.70 75.57
C ARG A 177 71.51 -32.14 75.43
N GLY A 178 70.26 -32.34 74.96
CA GLY A 178 69.70 -33.69 74.79
C GLY A 178 70.40 -34.57 73.73
N ARG A 179 70.90 -34.00 72.62
CA ARG A 179 71.68 -34.77 71.62
C ARG A 179 72.96 -35.33 72.22
N ASN A 180 73.67 -34.51 72.99
CA ASN A 180 74.91 -34.92 73.63
C ASN A 180 74.66 -36.11 74.58
N GLU A 181 73.53 -36.11 75.30
CA GLU A 181 73.11 -37.23 76.15
C GLU A 181 72.81 -38.52 75.36
N ILE A 182 72.16 -38.46 74.19
CA ILE A 182 71.87 -39.67 73.38
C ILE A 182 73.12 -40.24 72.71
N GLN A 183 74.02 -39.38 72.24
CA GLN A 183 75.27 -39.82 71.62
C GLN A 183 76.09 -40.67 72.60
N GLU A 184 76.08 -40.26 73.86
CA GLU A 184 76.66 -41.00 74.97
C GLU A 184 76.01 -42.40 75.12
N GLN A 185 74.68 -42.51 74.99
CA GLN A 185 73.95 -43.78 75.04
C GLN A 185 74.20 -44.72 73.83
N ILE A 186 74.32 -44.18 72.60
CA ILE A 186 74.55 -45.01 71.40
C ILE A 186 75.94 -45.65 71.44
N GLN A 187 76.94 -44.89 71.87
CA GLN A 187 78.29 -45.42 72.07
C GLN A 187 78.26 -46.63 73.01
N GLN A 188 77.47 -46.55 74.08
CA GLN A 188 77.28 -47.67 75.01
C GLN A 188 76.58 -48.89 74.36
N ASN A 189 75.62 -48.69 73.45
CA ASN A 189 74.89 -49.79 72.79
C ASN A 189 75.64 -50.47 71.63
N LEU A 190 76.44 -49.73 70.86
CA LEU A 190 77.23 -50.31 69.75
C LEU A 190 78.22 -51.35 70.27
N VAL A 191 78.84 -51.04 71.40
CA VAL A 191 79.71 -51.97 72.13
C VAL A 191 78.95 -53.27 72.46
N LYS A 192 77.66 -53.19 72.84
CA LYS A 192 76.83 -54.37 73.12
C LYS A 192 76.50 -55.19 71.87
N LYS A 193 76.09 -54.56 70.76
CA LYS A 193 75.63 -55.27 69.54
C LYS A 193 76.74 -56.00 68.77
N GLN A 194 77.97 -55.49 68.80
CA GLN A 194 79.11 -56.18 68.19
C GLN A 194 79.30 -57.57 68.80
N ALA A 195 79.03 -57.73 70.10
CA ALA A 195 79.07 -59.02 70.77
C ALA A 195 78.00 -60.02 70.24
N GLU A 196 76.81 -59.57 69.85
CA GLU A 196 75.72 -60.47 69.41
C GLU A 196 75.89 -61.04 67.99
N LYS A 197 76.52 -60.31 67.07
CA LYS A 197 76.66 -60.76 65.66
C LYS A 197 77.62 -61.92 65.48
N GLU A 198 78.60 -62.01 66.37
CA GLU A 198 79.55 -63.12 66.40
C GLU A 198 78.79 -64.45 66.58
N VAL A 199 77.71 -64.46 67.37
CA VAL A 199 76.90 -65.65 67.69
C VAL A 199 76.11 -66.19 66.48
N LYS A 200 75.42 -65.35 65.70
CA LYS A 200 74.50 -65.82 64.63
C LYS A 200 75.15 -66.45 63.40
N LYS A 201 76.43 -66.14 63.11
CA LYS A 201 77.12 -66.69 61.94
C LYS A 201 77.33 -68.20 62.05
N GLU A 202 77.36 -68.72 63.26
CA GLU A 202 77.56 -70.14 63.52
C GLU A 202 76.29 -70.95 63.20
N GLU A 203 75.09 -70.41 63.46
CA GLU A 203 73.81 -71.09 63.23
C GLU A 203 73.48 -71.32 61.73
N GLY A 204 73.75 -70.35 60.86
CA GLY A 204 73.30 -70.37 59.46
C GLY A 204 73.94 -71.41 58.54
N LYS A 205 75.04 -72.06 58.94
CA LYS A 205 75.69 -73.10 58.14
C LYS A 205 74.90 -74.42 58.14
N GLN A 206 74.12 -74.68 59.19
CA GLN A 206 73.45 -75.96 59.40
C GLN A 206 72.21 -76.17 58.52
N LEU A 207 71.55 -75.10 58.05
CA LEU A 207 70.25 -75.19 57.36
C LEU A 207 70.33 -75.62 55.88
N ARG A 208 71.44 -75.33 55.17
CA ARG A 208 71.52 -75.52 53.71
C ARG A 208 71.52 -76.98 53.27
N GLU A 209 72.05 -77.87 54.10
CA GLU A 209 72.20 -79.29 53.77
C GLU A 209 70.85 -80.04 53.65
N GLN A 210 69.75 -79.47 54.15
CA GLN A 210 68.44 -80.14 54.16
C GLN A 210 67.63 -79.99 52.86
N GLN A 211 67.90 -79.00 52.03
CA GLN A 211 67.01 -78.62 50.91
C GLN A 211 67.12 -79.52 49.67
N GLU A 212 68.31 -80.07 49.38
CA GLU A 212 68.64 -80.70 48.09
C GLU A 212 67.94 -82.06 47.82
N GLN A 213 67.30 -82.68 48.82
CA GLN A 213 66.70 -84.01 48.68
C GLN A 213 65.30 -84.02 48.03
N MET A 214 64.57 -82.90 48.01
CA MET A 214 63.16 -82.90 47.59
C MET A 214 62.92 -82.87 46.07
N ASP A 215 63.87 -82.41 45.25
CA ASP A 215 63.60 -82.06 43.84
C ASP A 215 63.47 -83.25 42.86
N LEU A 216 63.78 -84.49 43.25
CA LEU A 216 63.88 -85.63 42.33
C LEU A 216 62.54 -86.31 41.97
N GLU A 217 61.50 -86.10 42.78
CA GLU A 217 60.24 -86.86 42.70
C GLU A 217 59.26 -86.36 41.62
N ASP A 218 59.34 -85.09 41.19
CA ASP A 218 58.31 -84.44 40.35
C ASP A 218 58.29 -84.83 38.85
N LEU A 219 59.35 -85.42 38.28
CA LEU A 219 59.50 -85.59 36.82
C LEU A 219 58.61 -86.68 36.15
N ARG A 220 58.06 -87.65 36.87
CA ARG A 220 57.40 -88.85 36.28
C ARG A 220 55.94 -88.66 35.84
N ALA A 221 55.28 -87.57 36.22
CA ALA A 221 53.82 -87.41 36.04
C ALA A 221 53.36 -86.91 34.64
N LEU A 222 54.27 -86.41 33.79
CA LEU A 222 53.91 -85.59 32.61
C LEU A 222 53.56 -86.37 31.31
N GLU A 223 53.92 -87.64 31.11
CA GLU A 223 53.84 -88.30 29.79
C GLU A 223 52.45 -88.83 29.35
N LYS A 224 51.54 -89.18 30.28
CA LYS A 224 50.28 -89.89 29.95
C LYS A 224 49.19 -89.04 29.27
N LYS A 225 49.28 -87.70 29.29
CA LYS A 225 48.18 -86.81 28.83
C LYS A 225 48.12 -86.54 27.32
N ARG A 226 49.04 -87.04 26.48
CA ARG A 226 49.19 -86.60 25.07
C ARG A 226 48.41 -87.42 24.00
N GLU A 227 47.92 -88.62 24.28
CA GLU A 227 47.36 -89.50 23.23
C GLU A 227 45.86 -89.30 22.93
N GLU A 228 45.05 -88.85 23.90
CA GLU A 228 43.58 -88.80 23.80
C GLU A 228 43.04 -87.67 22.88
N THR A 229 43.82 -86.66 22.55
CA THR A 229 43.34 -85.45 21.85
C THR A 229 43.25 -85.55 20.32
N LYS A 230 43.72 -86.63 19.68
CA LYS A 230 43.78 -86.73 18.20
C LYS A 230 42.51 -87.27 17.51
N LEU A 231 41.68 -88.07 18.19
CA LEU A 231 40.52 -88.75 17.56
C LEU A 231 39.27 -87.86 17.39
N LEU A 232 39.18 -86.72 18.09
CA LEU A 232 37.99 -85.86 18.09
C LEU A 232 37.91 -84.83 16.94
N GLN A 233 38.95 -84.69 16.11
CA GLN A 233 39.06 -83.56 15.15
C GLN A 233 38.61 -83.84 13.69
N ASP A 234 38.36 -85.09 13.30
CA ASP A 234 38.02 -85.44 11.90
C ASP A 234 36.50 -85.47 11.60
N GLU A 235 35.64 -85.68 12.61
CA GLU A 235 34.17 -85.78 12.46
C GLU A 235 33.49 -84.42 12.16
N ILE A 236 34.11 -83.30 12.56
CA ILE A 236 33.54 -81.94 12.50
C ILE A 236 33.62 -81.32 11.08
N LYS A 237 34.46 -81.84 10.19
CA LYS A 237 34.71 -81.25 8.86
C LYS A 237 33.66 -81.61 7.79
N ARG A 238 32.81 -82.62 8.00
CA ARG A 238 31.80 -83.06 7.00
C ARG A 238 30.48 -82.27 7.01
N ILE A 239 30.04 -81.77 8.17
CA ILE A 239 28.67 -81.22 8.35
C ILE A 239 28.54 -79.75 7.92
N ASN A 240 29.66 -79.04 7.70
CA ASN A 240 29.65 -77.61 7.30
C ASN A 240 29.57 -77.37 5.78
N ALA A 241 29.61 -78.41 4.94
CA ALA A 241 29.52 -78.26 3.48
C ALA A 241 28.07 -78.13 2.97
N GLU A 242 27.08 -78.68 3.68
CA GLU A 242 25.67 -78.72 3.25
C GLU A 242 24.88 -77.43 3.58
N SER A 243 25.41 -76.54 4.42
CA SER A 243 24.73 -75.31 4.86
C SER A 243 24.91 -74.10 3.91
N ILE A 244 25.71 -74.25 2.85
CA ILE A 244 26.05 -73.15 1.92
C ILE A 244 25.07 -73.03 0.74
N ASP A 245 24.38 -74.10 0.33
CA ASP A 245 23.45 -74.06 -0.81
C ASP A 245 22.05 -73.49 -0.48
N ALA A 246 21.66 -73.44 0.79
CA ALA A 246 20.39 -72.84 1.23
C ALA A 246 20.38 -71.29 1.19
N LYS A 247 21.55 -70.64 1.04
CA LYS A 247 21.66 -69.16 0.94
C LYS A 247 21.55 -68.60 -0.49
N LYS A 248 21.49 -69.45 -1.53
CA LYS A 248 21.25 -69.02 -2.92
C LYS A 248 19.77 -68.77 -3.24
N GLN A 249 18.83 -69.34 -2.49
CA GLN A 249 17.39 -69.21 -2.79
C GLN A 249 16.70 -67.95 -2.20
N ARG A 250 17.35 -67.18 -1.32
CA ARG A 250 16.79 -65.91 -0.78
C ARG A 250 17.10 -64.65 -1.61
N LYS A 251 17.94 -64.72 -2.64
CA LYS A 251 18.20 -63.59 -3.56
C LYS A 251 17.30 -63.59 -4.81
N GLN A 252 16.43 -64.58 -4.96
CA GLN A 252 15.44 -64.69 -6.03
C GLN A 252 14.09 -64.02 -5.71
N GLN A 253 13.91 -63.43 -4.52
CA GLN A 253 12.65 -62.78 -4.10
C GLN A 253 12.70 -61.24 -4.05
N GLU A 254 13.80 -60.60 -4.44
CA GLU A 254 13.95 -59.14 -4.38
C GLU A 254 14.13 -58.49 -5.78
N LYS A 255 13.78 -59.24 -6.84
CA LYS A 255 13.76 -58.81 -8.26
C LYS A 255 12.33 -58.68 -8.81
N LEU A 256 11.38 -58.36 -7.92
CA LEU A 256 9.97 -58.24 -8.28
C LEU A 256 9.50 -56.81 -8.52
N ALA A 257 9.73 -55.84 -7.65
CA ALA A 257 8.58 -54.92 -7.51
C ALA A 257 8.56 -53.70 -8.44
N ASP A 258 9.61 -52.90 -8.62
CA ASP A 258 9.31 -51.46 -8.76
C ASP A 258 9.82 -50.72 -10.01
N ARG A 259 9.87 -51.31 -11.22
CA ARG A 259 10.04 -50.42 -12.40
C ARG A 259 9.58 -50.83 -13.80
N THR A 260 9.15 -52.07 -14.05
CA THR A 260 8.64 -52.46 -15.38
C THR A 260 7.15 -52.80 -15.40
N GLU A 261 6.42 -52.52 -14.32
CA GLU A 261 4.96 -52.66 -14.22
C GLU A 261 4.18 -51.41 -14.68
N ALA A 262 4.88 -50.34 -15.12
CA ALA A 262 4.26 -49.07 -15.50
C ALA A 262 4.10 -48.81 -17.01
N GLU A 263 4.83 -49.49 -17.91
CA GLU A 263 4.85 -49.09 -19.33
C GLU A 263 4.25 -50.09 -20.32
N TYR A 264 3.89 -51.30 -19.88
CA TYR A 264 3.18 -52.25 -20.74
C TYR A 264 1.64 -52.12 -20.69
N ASN A 265 1.10 -51.44 -19.65
CA ASN A 265 -0.32 -51.03 -19.57
C ASN A 265 -0.72 -49.95 -20.60
N LYS A 266 0.20 -49.54 -21.49
CA LYS A 266 -0.08 -48.65 -22.64
C LYS A 266 -0.30 -49.38 -23.97
N LYS A 267 -0.01 -50.69 -24.05
CA LYS A 267 -0.20 -51.49 -25.28
C LYS A 267 -1.44 -52.40 -25.27
N LYS A 268 -2.20 -52.40 -24.16
CA LYS A 268 -3.41 -53.22 -23.94
C LYS A 268 -4.76 -52.48 -24.19
N MET A 269 -4.75 -51.22 -24.63
CA MET A 269 -5.98 -50.39 -24.83
C MET A 269 -6.35 -50.07 -26.29
N GLN A 270 -5.79 -50.76 -27.29
CA GLN A 270 -6.25 -50.59 -28.68
C GLN A 270 -6.60 -51.90 -29.39
N GLN A 271 -6.57 -53.02 -28.66
CA GLN A 271 -7.29 -54.26 -28.99
C GLN A 271 -8.83 -54.12 -28.84
N GLU A 272 -9.34 -52.89 -28.65
CA GLU A 272 -10.77 -52.55 -28.73
C GLU A 272 -11.16 -51.98 -30.12
N ALA A 273 -10.21 -51.74 -31.03
CA ALA A 273 -10.50 -51.28 -32.39
C ALA A 273 -10.89 -52.42 -33.35
N GLU A 274 -10.62 -53.67 -32.97
CA GLU A 274 -10.92 -54.86 -33.79
C GLU A 274 -12.34 -55.44 -33.54
N HIS A 275 -13.13 -54.85 -32.64
CA HIS A 275 -14.56 -55.16 -32.45
C HIS A 275 -15.51 -54.21 -33.21
N GLU A 276 -14.97 -53.25 -33.98
CA GLU A 276 -15.71 -52.50 -35.00
C GLU A 276 -15.69 -53.22 -36.38
N ALA A 277 -15.57 -54.56 -36.33
CA ALA A 277 -15.63 -55.46 -37.46
C ALA A 277 -16.94 -55.36 -38.25
N GLU A 278 -18.09 -55.22 -37.58
CA GLU A 278 -19.17 -56.08 -38.06
C GLU A 278 -20.47 -55.37 -38.45
N GLN A 279 -20.43 -54.05 -38.75
CA GLN A 279 -21.66 -53.33 -39.14
C GLN A 279 -21.58 -52.40 -40.38
N ARG A 280 -20.70 -52.66 -41.34
CA ARG A 280 -20.78 -52.02 -42.68
C ARG A 280 -20.65 -52.97 -43.89
N ARG A 281 -20.83 -54.28 -43.69
CA ARG A 281 -20.91 -55.30 -44.77
C ARG A 281 -22.34 -55.78 -45.11
N ILE A 282 -23.43 -55.15 -44.64
CA ILE A 282 -24.82 -55.62 -44.90
C ILE A 282 -25.70 -54.65 -45.73
N LYS A 283 -25.18 -53.54 -46.29
CA LYS A 283 -26.09 -52.46 -46.73
C LYS A 283 -25.99 -51.85 -48.12
N LYS A 284 -25.37 -52.49 -49.13
CA LYS A 284 -25.69 -52.15 -50.54
C LYS A 284 -25.22 -53.15 -51.60
N GLU A 285 -25.47 -54.42 -51.32
CA GLU A 285 -25.62 -55.50 -52.30
C GLU A 285 -27.02 -55.45 -53.00
N ARG A 286 -27.60 -54.24 -53.17
CA ARG A 286 -28.97 -54.04 -53.69
C ARG A 286 -29.12 -52.91 -54.71
N GLU A 287 -28.11 -52.65 -55.55
CA GLU A 287 -28.26 -51.61 -56.58
C GLU A 287 -27.42 -51.85 -57.86
N ALA A 288 -27.20 -53.12 -58.22
CA ALA A 288 -26.50 -53.50 -59.46
C ALA A 288 -27.17 -54.64 -60.24
N GLU A 289 -28.52 -54.71 -60.25
CA GLU A 289 -29.27 -55.74 -61.00
C GLU A 289 -30.41 -55.21 -61.90
N ILE A 290 -30.53 -53.89 -62.14
CA ILE A 290 -31.44 -53.30 -63.16
C ILE A 290 -30.63 -52.63 -64.27
N LYS A 291 -29.81 -53.42 -64.96
CA LYS A 291 -29.16 -52.99 -66.23
C LYS A 291 -28.95 -54.12 -67.24
N ARG A 292 -29.65 -55.25 -67.07
CA ARG A 292 -29.53 -56.44 -67.92
C ARG A 292 -30.88 -56.97 -68.43
N LEU A 293 -31.81 -56.08 -68.81
CA LEU A 293 -33.07 -56.39 -69.54
C LEU A 293 -33.40 -55.27 -70.56
N GLY A 294 -32.60 -55.14 -71.62
CA GLY A 294 -32.80 -54.13 -72.67
C GLY A 294 -32.05 -54.40 -73.97
N ALA A 295 -31.72 -55.66 -74.24
CA ALA A 295 -30.90 -56.05 -75.39
C ALA A 295 -31.46 -57.24 -76.20
N GLN A 296 -32.78 -57.43 -76.24
CA GLN A 296 -33.40 -58.36 -77.18
C GLN A 296 -34.64 -57.73 -77.86
N GLN A 297 -34.62 -57.71 -79.19
CA GLN A 297 -35.79 -57.87 -80.06
C GLN A 297 -36.56 -56.61 -80.54
N LYS A 298 -35.79 -55.55 -80.79
CA LYS A 298 -36.04 -54.50 -81.81
C LYS A 298 -35.88 -55.03 -83.27
N ARG A 299 -36.33 -56.25 -83.60
CA ARG A 299 -36.13 -56.84 -84.96
C ARG A 299 -37.31 -57.62 -85.55
N ALA A 300 -38.50 -57.61 -84.94
CA ALA A 300 -39.70 -58.30 -85.48
C ALA A 300 -40.76 -57.37 -86.11
N ALA A 301 -40.48 -56.07 -86.25
CA ALA A 301 -41.44 -55.05 -86.70
C ALA A 301 -41.51 -54.85 -88.23
N ASP A 302 -40.61 -55.44 -89.02
CA ASP A 302 -40.41 -55.03 -90.43
C ASP A 302 -41.10 -55.90 -91.51
N GLN A 303 -41.96 -56.87 -91.18
CA GLN A 303 -42.59 -57.74 -92.19
C GLN A 303 -44.10 -57.50 -92.46
N LYS A 304 -44.77 -56.62 -91.71
CA LYS A 304 -46.23 -56.36 -91.88
C LYS A 304 -46.59 -55.27 -92.92
N ALA A 305 -45.60 -54.65 -93.55
CA ALA A 305 -45.80 -53.41 -94.34
C ALA A 305 -46.10 -53.57 -95.84
N LYS A 306 -46.17 -54.79 -96.40
CA LYS A 306 -46.14 -55.00 -97.87
C LYS A 306 -47.43 -55.46 -98.56
N GLN A 307 -48.54 -55.74 -97.85
CA GLN A 307 -49.75 -56.32 -98.49
C GLN A 307 -50.91 -55.35 -98.73
N GLU A 308 -50.81 -54.07 -98.34
CA GLU A 308 -51.96 -53.13 -98.38
C GLU A 308 -52.06 -52.28 -99.67
N GLU A 309 -51.20 -52.51 -100.67
CA GLU A 309 -50.99 -51.53 -101.75
C GLU A 309 -52.07 -51.53 -102.86
N LEU A 310 -52.76 -52.66 -103.11
CA LEU A 310 -53.52 -52.85 -104.35
C LEU A 310 -55.03 -52.54 -104.30
N HIS A 311 -55.67 -52.53 -103.13
CA HIS A 311 -57.09 -52.14 -102.98
C HIS A 311 -57.34 -50.66 -103.36
N THR A 312 -56.26 -49.89 -103.42
CA THR A 312 -56.22 -48.43 -103.53
C THR A 312 -56.65 -47.87 -104.90
N ARG A 313 -56.72 -48.68 -105.98
CA ARG A 313 -56.80 -48.12 -107.35
C ARG A 313 -58.21 -47.84 -107.89
N ARG A 314 -59.23 -48.68 -107.66
CA ARG A 314 -60.56 -48.50 -108.31
C ARG A 314 -61.51 -47.54 -107.59
N ILE A 315 -61.27 -47.29 -106.32
CA ILE A 315 -61.88 -46.20 -105.55
C ILE A 315 -61.51 -44.80 -106.13
N LYS A 316 -60.51 -44.70 -107.03
CA LYS A 316 -59.97 -43.42 -107.48
C LYS A 316 -60.89 -42.61 -108.40
N GLU A 317 -61.67 -43.25 -109.27
CA GLU A 317 -62.26 -42.55 -110.42
C GLU A 317 -63.67 -41.97 -110.16
N ALA A 318 -64.53 -42.69 -109.44
CA ALA A 318 -65.85 -42.16 -109.02
C ALA A 318 -65.67 -40.99 -108.03
N LYS A 319 -64.62 -41.06 -107.21
CA LYS A 319 -64.17 -39.95 -106.39
C LYS A 319 -63.83 -38.70 -107.21
N ASP A 320 -63.41 -38.80 -108.48
CA ASP A 320 -62.89 -37.67 -109.25
C ASP A 320 -63.97 -36.65 -109.68
N ARG A 321 -65.21 -37.08 -109.90
CA ARG A 321 -66.29 -36.15 -110.33
C ARG A 321 -66.98 -35.45 -109.18
N GLU A 322 -67.27 -36.17 -108.10
CA GLU A 322 -67.65 -35.56 -106.82
C GLU A 322 -66.53 -34.63 -106.34
N TRP A 323 -65.27 -34.99 -106.61
CA TRP A 323 -64.12 -34.16 -106.30
C TRP A 323 -64.18 -32.80 -107.00
N ARG A 324 -64.56 -32.68 -108.28
CA ARG A 324 -64.61 -31.36 -108.96
C ARG A 324 -65.69 -30.42 -108.43
N ARG A 325 -66.89 -30.91 -108.14
CA ARG A 325 -67.96 -30.09 -107.55
C ARG A 325 -67.66 -29.72 -106.11
N ALA A 326 -67.14 -30.69 -105.36
CA ALA A 326 -66.57 -30.41 -104.05
C ALA A 326 -65.41 -29.42 -104.17
N GLU A 327 -64.62 -29.40 -105.25
CA GLU A 327 -63.47 -28.51 -105.39
C GLU A 327 -63.89 -27.05 -105.58
N VAL A 328 -64.95 -26.79 -106.35
CA VAL A 328 -65.47 -25.42 -106.51
C VAL A 328 -66.13 -24.91 -105.23
N GLN A 329 -66.98 -25.72 -104.58
CA GLN A 329 -67.55 -25.32 -103.28
C GLN A 329 -66.49 -25.21 -102.18
N ARG A 330 -65.47 -26.08 -102.20
CA ARG A 330 -64.27 -25.94 -101.35
C ARG A 330 -63.53 -24.67 -101.71
N ALA A 331 -63.42 -24.26 -102.97
CA ALA A 331 -62.75 -23.02 -103.36
C ALA A 331 -63.50 -21.78 -102.84
N VAL A 332 -64.83 -21.73 -102.97
CA VAL A 332 -65.64 -20.62 -102.43
C VAL A 332 -65.59 -20.60 -100.91
N LYS A 333 -65.80 -21.73 -100.25
CA LYS A 333 -65.62 -21.84 -98.78
C LYS A 333 -64.21 -21.46 -98.37
N LYS A 334 -63.15 -21.89 -99.09
CA LYS A 334 -61.76 -21.47 -98.85
C LYS A 334 -61.61 -19.95 -98.93
N VAL A 335 -62.30 -19.26 -99.84
CA VAL A 335 -62.23 -17.79 -99.95
C VAL A 335 -63.00 -17.10 -98.82
N GLU A 336 -64.21 -17.56 -98.50
CA GLU A 336 -65.00 -17.04 -97.38
C GLU A 336 -64.29 -17.29 -96.03
N ASP A 337 -63.79 -18.51 -95.82
CA ASP A 337 -62.96 -18.90 -94.69
C ASP A 337 -61.70 -18.04 -94.65
N ARG A 338 -61.01 -17.80 -95.78
CA ARG A 338 -59.85 -16.89 -95.83
C ARG A 338 -60.23 -15.47 -95.40
N ALA A 339 -61.37 -14.93 -95.84
CA ALA A 339 -61.81 -13.60 -95.46
C ALA A 339 -62.19 -13.50 -93.98
N VAL A 340 -62.85 -14.53 -93.43
CA VAL A 340 -63.14 -14.62 -91.99
C VAL A 340 -61.85 -14.76 -91.19
N MET A 341 -60.91 -15.60 -91.64
CA MET A 341 -59.59 -15.76 -91.03
C MET A 341 -58.76 -14.49 -91.08
N GLU A 342 -58.83 -13.73 -92.18
CA GLU A 342 -58.15 -12.44 -92.30
C GLU A 342 -58.74 -11.41 -91.34
N LYS A 343 -60.07 -11.27 -91.27
CA LYS A 343 -60.73 -10.41 -90.28
C LYS A 343 -60.42 -10.84 -88.84
N SER A 344 -60.37 -12.15 -88.57
CA SER A 344 -60.04 -12.70 -87.26
C SER A 344 -58.56 -12.47 -86.91
N ARG A 345 -57.67 -12.59 -87.89
CA ARG A 345 -56.23 -12.30 -87.75
C ARG A 345 -55.99 -10.81 -87.51
N LEU A 346 -56.70 -9.92 -88.22
CA LEU A 346 -56.62 -8.49 -87.98
C LEU A 346 -57.11 -8.11 -86.58
N LYS A 347 -58.25 -8.68 -86.13
CA LYS A 347 -58.72 -8.52 -84.74
C LYS A 347 -57.69 -9.07 -83.75
N GLN A 348 -57.15 -10.26 -83.97
CA GLN A 348 -56.11 -10.85 -83.12
C GLN A 348 -54.85 -9.96 -83.05
N ILE A 349 -54.42 -9.37 -84.18
CA ILE A 349 -53.28 -8.45 -84.22
C ILE A 349 -53.60 -7.18 -83.41
N GLN A 350 -54.81 -6.61 -83.57
CA GLN A 350 -55.24 -5.44 -82.81
C GLN A 350 -55.32 -5.74 -81.31
N ASP A 351 -55.96 -6.85 -80.92
CA ASP A 351 -56.09 -7.28 -79.52
C ASP A 351 -54.72 -7.58 -78.90
N LYS A 352 -53.82 -8.24 -79.65
CA LYS A 352 -52.43 -8.45 -79.23
C LYS A 352 -51.69 -7.13 -79.07
N GLY A 353 -51.87 -6.18 -80.00
CA GLY A 353 -51.31 -4.84 -79.90
C GLY A 353 -51.79 -4.08 -78.66
N LEU A 354 -53.10 -4.13 -78.37
CA LEU A 354 -53.68 -3.54 -77.17
C LEU A 354 -53.19 -4.21 -75.88
N SER A 355 -53.05 -5.54 -75.86
CA SER A 355 -52.48 -6.26 -74.70
C SER A 355 -51.03 -5.86 -74.45
N MET A 356 -50.20 -5.85 -75.51
CA MET A 356 -48.80 -5.42 -75.41
C MET A 356 -48.68 -3.97 -74.93
N SER A 357 -49.53 -3.06 -75.42
CA SER A 357 -49.55 -1.66 -74.98
C SER A 357 -49.91 -1.54 -73.50
N LYS A 358 -50.93 -2.29 -73.04
CA LYS A 358 -51.31 -2.36 -71.62
C LYS A 358 -50.18 -2.92 -70.75
N GLU A 359 -49.49 -3.96 -71.22
CA GLU A 359 -48.35 -4.56 -70.52
C GLU A 359 -47.17 -3.60 -70.42
N VAL A 360 -46.80 -2.91 -71.50
CA VAL A 360 -45.76 -1.86 -71.48
C VAL A 360 -46.16 -0.73 -70.54
N GLY A 361 -47.44 -0.32 -70.55
CA GLY A 361 -47.96 0.68 -69.61
C GLY A 361 -47.84 0.23 -68.15
N ARG A 362 -48.17 -1.03 -67.85
CA ARG A 362 -48.00 -1.63 -66.51
C ARG A 362 -46.54 -1.68 -66.09
N GLN A 363 -45.64 -2.12 -66.98
CA GLN A 363 -44.19 -2.18 -66.71
C GLN A 363 -43.60 -0.79 -66.47
N LYS A 364 -43.96 0.21 -67.28
CA LYS A 364 -43.56 1.61 -67.05
C LYS A 364 -44.06 2.13 -65.71
N ALA A 365 -45.34 1.91 -65.39
CA ALA A 365 -45.90 2.33 -64.11
C ALA A 365 -45.23 1.64 -62.91
N GLN A 366 -44.85 0.36 -63.04
CA GLN A 366 -44.09 -0.36 -62.02
C GLN A 366 -42.67 0.21 -61.89
N PHE A 367 -41.97 0.42 -62.99
CA PHE A 367 -40.65 1.03 -63.02
C PHE A 367 -40.65 2.43 -62.38
N ASP A 368 -41.65 3.26 -62.68
CA ASP A 368 -41.79 4.59 -62.09
C ASP A 368 -42.06 4.53 -60.59
N ARG A 369 -42.83 3.54 -60.10
CA ARG A 369 -43.04 3.31 -58.67
C ARG A 369 -41.73 2.90 -58.00
N ASP A 370 -41.00 1.95 -58.57
CA ASP A 370 -39.73 1.48 -58.05
C ASP A 370 -38.70 2.62 -58.01
N LEU A 371 -38.64 3.44 -59.06
CA LEU A 371 -37.77 4.61 -59.14
C LEU A 371 -38.13 5.66 -58.07
N ARG A 372 -39.43 5.89 -57.80
CA ARG A 372 -39.86 6.77 -56.70
C ARG A 372 -39.43 6.24 -55.34
N VAL A 373 -39.58 4.94 -55.09
CA VAL A 373 -39.14 4.30 -53.84
C VAL A 373 -37.62 4.40 -53.69
N LEU A 374 -36.86 4.15 -54.76
CA LEU A 374 -35.41 4.29 -54.76
C LEU A 374 -34.98 5.74 -54.47
N ARG A 375 -35.59 6.73 -55.11
CA ARG A 375 -35.32 8.16 -54.83
C ARG A 375 -35.62 8.52 -53.38
N GLN A 376 -36.72 8.04 -52.82
CA GLN A 376 -37.05 8.26 -51.40
C GLN A 376 -36.04 7.59 -50.47
N ARG A 377 -35.57 6.38 -50.78
CA ARG A 377 -34.52 5.71 -49.99
C ARG A 377 -33.21 6.49 -50.02
N VAL A 378 -32.75 6.88 -51.21
CA VAL A 378 -31.53 7.69 -51.36
C VAL A 378 -31.64 9.01 -50.58
N ALA A 379 -32.77 9.71 -50.65
CA ALA A 379 -32.98 10.93 -49.90
C ALA A 379 -32.94 10.69 -48.37
N LYS A 380 -33.58 9.61 -47.88
CA LYS A 380 -33.53 9.24 -46.46
C LYS A 380 -32.13 8.87 -46.00
N ASP A 381 -31.39 8.13 -46.82
CA ASP A 381 -30.02 7.72 -46.51
C ASP A 381 -29.08 8.93 -46.46
N GLN A 382 -29.25 9.90 -47.38
CA GLN A 382 -28.54 11.18 -47.36
C GLN A 382 -28.85 11.97 -46.09
N GLU A 383 -30.12 12.13 -45.73
CA GLU A 383 -30.53 12.83 -44.52
C GLU A 383 -29.97 12.17 -43.25
N GLN A 384 -30.00 10.83 -43.18
CA GLN A 384 -29.39 10.11 -42.07
C GLN A 384 -27.88 10.31 -42.00
N GLN A 385 -27.19 10.34 -43.15
CA GLN A 385 -25.76 10.56 -43.19
C GLN A 385 -25.39 11.99 -42.76
N GLU A 386 -26.15 13.00 -43.20
CA GLU A 386 -25.98 14.38 -42.76
C GLU A 386 -26.19 14.52 -41.24
N ARG A 387 -27.23 13.90 -40.69
CA ARG A 387 -27.47 13.86 -39.23
C ARG A 387 -26.30 13.22 -38.49
N LYS A 388 -25.83 12.06 -38.93
CA LYS A 388 -24.64 11.40 -38.34
C LYS A 388 -23.39 12.29 -38.41
N GLN A 389 -23.17 12.98 -39.53
CA GLN A 389 -22.05 13.91 -39.66
C GLN A 389 -22.19 15.11 -38.72
N GLN A 390 -23.39 15.67 -38.58
CA GLN A 390 -23.66 16.77 -37.64
C GLN A 390 -23.45 16.33 -36.19
N ASP A 391 -23.96 15.16 -35.81
CA ASP A 391 -23.78 14.60 -34.47
C ASP A 391 -22.31 14.30 -34.18
N ALA A 392 -21.57 13.75 -35.15
CA ALA A 392 -20.13 13.53 -35.03
C ALA A 392 -19.36 14.85 -34.86
N ARG A 393 -19.74 15.92 -35.57
CA ARG A 393 -19.15 17.26 -35.41
C ARG A 393 -19.45 17.85 -34.02
N ARG A 394 -20.69 17.74 -33.55
CA ARG A 394 -21.09 18.19 -32.20
C ARG A 394 -20.32 17.42 -31.12
N HIS A 395 -20.22 16.11 -31.26
CA HIS A 395 -19.45 15.27 -30.35
C HIS A 395 -17.96 15.66 -30.34
N LEU A 396 -17.36 15.85 -31.52
CA LEU A 396 -15.97 16.31 -31.62
C LEU A 396 -15.76 17.66 -30.93
N GLN A 397 -16.66 18.63 -31.13
CA GLN A 397 -16.60 19.93 -30.46
C GLN A 397 -16.74 19.79 -28.94
N ALA A 398 -17.66 18.96 -28.46
CA ALA A 398 -17.82 18.70 -27.03
C ALA A 398 -16.56 18.08 -26.41
N VAL A 399 -15.94 17.09 -27.09
CA VAL A 399 -14.67 16.49 -26.64
C VAL A 399 -13.54 17.53 -26.65
N GLN A 400 -13.47 18.41 -27.65
CA GLN A 400 -12.48 19.49 -27.69
C GLN A 400 -12.66 20.46 -26.52
N GLN A 401 -13.90 20.84 -26.18
CA GLN A 401 -14.21 21.68 -25.04
C GLN A 401 -13.84 21.00 -23.72
N GLN A 402 -14.22 19.73 -23.54
CA GLN A 402 -13.83 18.94 -22.36
C GLN A 402 -12.31 18.87 -22.21
N MET A 403 -11.57 18.58 -23.28
CA MET A 403 -10.11 18.59 -23.24
C MET A 403 -9.53 19.96 -22.87
N GLN A 404 -10.13 21.07 -23.33
CA GLN A 404 -9.69 22.42 -22.97
C GLN A 404 -9.96 22.72 -21.49
N GLU A 405 -11.16 22.39 -20.99
CA GLU A 405 -11.54 22.53 -19.59
C GLU A 405 -10.66 21.69 -18.67
N GLU A 406 -10.39 20.44 -19.03
CA GLU A 406 -9.48 19.56 -18.29
C GLU A 406 -8.05 20.11 -18.28
N LYS A 407 -7.55 20.64 -19.41
CA LYS A 407 -6.23 21.28 -19.48
C LYS A 407 -6.15 22.52 -18.59
N LEU A 408 -7.17 23.38 -18.60
CA LEU A 408 -7.24 24.56 -17.73
C LEU A 408 -7.31 24.14 -16.26
N SER A 409 -8.19 23.20 -15.91
CA SER A 409 -8.31 22.67 -14.55
C SER A 409 -7.00 22.02 -14.08
N ALA A 410 -6.32 21.26 -14.94
CA ALA A 410 -5.02 20.67 -14.62
C ALA A 410 -3.94 21.73 -14.43
N ALA A 411 -3.94 22.79 -15.24
CA ALA A 411 -3.02 23.91 -15.09
C ALA A 411 -3.28 24.69 -13.78
N GLU A 412 -4.54 24.88 -13.40
CA GLU A 412 -4.93 25.52 -12.14
C GLU A 412 -4.53 24.67 -10.94
N LYS A 413 -4.85 23.38 -10.94
CA LYS A 413 -4.41 22.43 -9.91
C LYS A 413 -2.89 22.43 -9.79
N ARG A 414 -2.16 22.42 -10.91
CA ARG A 414 -0.70 22.52 -10.90
C ARG A 414 -0.23 23.83 -10.28
N ARG A 415 -0.87 24.96 -10.58
CA ARG A 415 -0.55 26.26 -9.99
C ARG A 415 -0.82 26.29 -8.49
N GLU A 416 -1.92 25.69 -8.03
CA GLU A 416 -2.26 25.57 -6.62
C GLU A 416 -1.24 24.69 -5.88
N LEU A 417 -0.91 23.52 -6.42
CA LEU A 417 0.12 22.63 -5.88
C LEU A 417 1.49 23.32 -5.80
N LEU A 418 1.85 24.13 -6.80
CA LEU A 418 3.09 24.92 -6.76
C LEU A 418 3.05 26.00 -5.67
N LYS A 419 1.92 26.70 -5.51
CA LYS A 419 1.73 27.67 -4.42
C LYS A 419 1.76 27.02 -3.04
N GLU A 420 1.15 25.85 -2.90
CA GLU A 420 1.18 25.07 -1.66
C GLU A 420 2.58 24.57 -1.35
N THR A 421 3.28 24.01 -2.34
CA THR A 421 4.69 23.64 -2.21
C THR A 421 5.54 24.83 -1.79
N GLY A 422 5.35 26.01 -2.41
CA GLY A 422 6.03 27.24 -2.01
C GLY A 422 5.76 27.65 -0.56
N ARG A 423 4.49 27.64 -0.13
CA ARG A 423 4.11 27.91 1.26
C ARG A 423 4.70 26.89 2.24
N GLN A 424 4.77 25.62 1.85
CA GLN A 424 5.38 24.57 2.67
C GLN A 424 6.90 24.77 2.76
N GLN A 425 7.56 25.13 1.67
CA GLN A 425 8.98 25.48 1.66
C GLN A 425 9.28 26.69 2.54
N GLU A 426 8.49 27.77 2.45
CA GLU A 426 8.63 28.95 3.32
C GLU A 426 8.45 28.59 4.80
N LYS A 427 7.44 27.79 5.13
CA LYS A 427 7.22 27.29 6.49
C LYS A 427 8.38 26.41 6.97
N ALA A 428 8.90 25.54 6.11
CA ALA A 428 10.04 24.69 6.44
C ALA A 428 11.31 25.53 6.67
N GLN A 429 11.58 26.53 5.83
CA GLN A 429 12.69 27.46 6.01
C GLN A 429 12.55 28.27 7.30
N LEU A 430 11.35 28.76 7.62
CA LEU A 430 11.11 29.50 8.86
C LEU A 430 11.32 28.60 10.09
N LYS A 431 10.81 27.36 10.06
CA LYS A 431 11.05 26.37 11.11
C LYS A 431 12.54 26.06 11.26
N GLN A 432 13.25 25.85 10.16
CA GLN A 432 14.68 25.57 10.18
C GLN A 432 15.48 26.72 10.82
N LYS A 433 15.17 27.98 10.46
CA LYS A 433 15.76 29.16 11.10
C LYS A 433 15.48 29.20 12.60
N GLN A 434 14.24 28.98 13.00
CA GLN A 434 13.86 28.97 14.43
C GLN A 434 14.56 27.83 15.20
N ILE A 435 14.73 26.66 14.60
CA ILE A 435 15.49 25.55 15.18
C ILE A 435 16.96 25.93 15.33
N GLN A 436 17.58 26.55 14.31
CA GLN A 436 18.96 27.05 14.38
C GLN A 436 19.13 28.08 15.50
N ASP A 437 18.24 29.07 15.58
CA ASP A 437 18.24 30.08 16.65
C ASP A 437 18.13 29.44 18.04
N LEU A 438 17.30 28.39 18.18
CA LEU A 438 17.14 27.67 19.44
C LEU A 438 18.39 26.84 19.78
N LYS A 439 19.03 26.19 18.80
CA LYS A 439 20.30 25.48 19.00
C LYS A 439 21.38 26.42 19.48
N GLU A 440 21.52 27.59 18.87
CA GLU A 440 22.49 28.60 19.29
C GLU A 440 22.23 29.07 20.72
N LYS A 441 20.96 29.34 21.08
CA LYS A 441 20.59 29.70 22.45
C LYS A 441 20.98 28.61 23.45
N LYS A 442 20.69 27.34 23.14
CA LYS A 442 21.04 26.21 24.02
C LYS A 442 22.54 25.97 24.17
N LEU A 443 23.31 26.16 23.11
CA LEU A 443 24.77 26.09 23.18
C LEU A 443 25.32 27.24 24.04
N LYS A 444 24.76 28.45 23.93
CA LYS A 444 25.10 29.58 24.82
C LYS A 444 24.72 29.29 26.27
N ASP A 445 23.53 28.72 26.51
CA ASP A 445 23.08 28.32 27.84
C ASP A 445 23.99 27.24 28.43
N LEU A 446 24.39 26.23 27.65
CA LEU A 446 25.35 25.21 28.07
C LEU A 446 26.68 25.84 28.53
N ARG A 447 27.21 26.78 27.75
CA ARG A 447 28.43 27.53 28.12
C ARG A 447 28.25 28.35 29.40
N ALA A 448 27.06 28.90 29.64
CA ALA A 448 26.75 29.60 30.89
C ALA A 448 26.65 28.65 32.10
N THR A 449 26.33 27.37 31.88
CA THR A 449 26.01 26.40 32.93
C THR A 449 27.25 25.67 33.47
N ARG A 450 28.33 26.37 33.84
CA ARG A 450 29.56 25.84 34.51
C ARG A 450 30.15 24.53 33.93
N VAL A 451 29.80 24.13 32.70
CA VAL A 451 30.37 22.97 32.03
C VAL A 451 31.73 23.37 31.47
N PRO A 452 32.79 22.55 31.67
CA PRO A 452 34.08 22.83 31.08
C PRO A 452 34.00 22.98 29.55
N GLU A 453 34.67 24.01 29.02
CA GLU A 453 34.64 24.38 27.61
C GLU A 453 34.97 23.21 26.64
N LYS A 454 35.80 22.26 27.09
CA LYS A 454 36.13 21.04 26.33
C LYS A 454 34.89 20.23 25.93
N HIS A 455 33.91 20.13 26.83
CA HIS A 455 32.68 19.39 26.60
C HIS A 455 31.68 20.20 25.76
N CYS A 456 31.64 21.52 25.91
CA CYS A 456 30.86 22.42 25.06
C CYS A 456 31.30 22.31 23.58
N GLN A 457 32.61 22.35 23.33
CA GLN A 457 33.18 22.18 21.99
C GLN A 457 32.91 20.79 21.40
N LEU A 458 32.88 19.76 22.23
CA LEU A 458 32.52 18.41 21.79
C LEU A 458 31.06 18.34 21.31
N VAL A 459 30.13 18.99 22.03
CA VAL A 459 28.72 19.09 21.61
C VAL A 459 28.61 19.86 20.29
N GLU A 460 29.33 20.96 20.12
CA GLU A 460 29.35 21.76 18.88
C GLU A 460 29.94 21.00 17.67
N ARG A 461 30.93 20.14 17.89
CA ARG A 461 31.45 19.27 16.83
C ARG A 461 30.47 18.15 16.49
N ARG A 462 29.84 17.55 17.50
CA ARG A 462 28.88 16.45 17.31
C ARG A 462 27.59 16.90 16.64
N THR A 463 27.11 18.11 16.93
CA THR A 463 25.97 18.74 16.24
C THR A 463 26.27 18.92 14.75
N LYS A 464 27.38 19.60 14.43
CA LYS A 464 27.84 19.77 13.03
C LYS A 464 28.02 18.45 12.28
N ASN A 465 28.63 17.44 12.92
CA ASN A 465 28.90 16.16 12.28
C ASN A 465 27.65 15.30 12.05
N ARG A 466 26.62 15.45 12.89
CA ARG A 466 25.35 14.71 12.75
C ARG A 466 24.37 15.39 11.78
N GLY A 467 24.76 16.51 11.17
CA GLY A 467 23.85 17.32 10.36
C GLY A 467 22.71 17.91 11.20
N LEU A 468 22.93 18.05 12.51
CA LEU A 468 22.02 18.70 13.45
C LEU A 468 22.32 20.19 13.46
#